data_AF-A0AAJ6GXV2-F1
#
_entry.id   AF-A0AAJ6GXV2-F1
#
_cell.length_a   1.000
_cell.length_b   1.000
_cell.length_c   1.000
_cell.angle_alpha   90.00
_cell.angle_beta   90.00
_cell.angle_gamma   90.00
#
_symmetry.space_group_name_H-M   'P 1'
#
loop_
_entity.id
_entity.type
_entity.pdbx_description
1 polymer ?
#
loop_
_entity_poly.entity_id
_entity_poly.type
_entity_poly.pdbx_seq_one_letter_code
_entity_poly.pdbx_strand_id
1 'polypeptide(L)'
;MGRRHRGSTFDALAALPWPLALVVGLVGYLAVRYGIAWWLSQHGGLLAQGFAQQSDALFAPLAWMLLGVCWLAALVSYLGARRRRRFLDTRTSLESLAAGGWRQFEQLVADAFRPQGYSVEETGQGGPDGGIDMILRKDGRRTLVQCKQWKRQEVGVSVVREMAGLLAHHRADAVKIVCSGSYTKDAERFAQGKPIALIGGEQLLGMIRAVQPAVATQPMSARVEPMFASAASVAPRQATCSRCGSALVERRNRRTGELFLGCGRFPKCRGVRELNGPLLLELRD
;
A
#
# COMPACT_ATOMS: atom_id res chain seq x y z
N MET A 1 -22.23 6.02 20.17
CA MET A 1 -22.04 7.46 20.47
C MET A 1 -21.38 8.14 19.27
N GLY A 2 -22.19 8.79 18.41
CA GLY A 2 -21.71 9.49 17.22
C GLY A 2 -21.15 10.86 17.58
N ARG A 3 -19.84 11.06 17.40
CA ARG A 3 -19.21 12.39 17.50
C ARG A 3 -19.62 13.22 16.27
N ARG A 4 -20.60 14.11 16.45
CA ARG A 4 -20.85 15.25 15.55
C ARG A 4 -19.61 16.14 15.56
N HIS A 5 -18.74 15.99 14.58
CA HIS A 5 -17.66 16.93 14.32
C HIS A 5 -18.31 18.19 13.71
N ARG A 6 -18.40 19.28 14.47
CA ARG A 6 -18.60 20.62 13.89
C ARG A 6 -17.31 20.93 13.15
N GLY A 7 -17.24 20.56 11.87
CA GLY A 7 -16.20 21.04 10.98
C GLY A 7 -16.34 22.55 10.88
N SER A 8 -15.28 23.27 11.23
CA SER A 8 -15.16 24.69 10.95
C SER A 8 -15.38 24.90 9.44
N THR A 9 -15.95 26.04 9.02
CA THR A 9 -16.02 26.39 7.59
C THR A 9 -14.65 26.29 6.91
N PHE A 10 -13.56 26.45 7.68
CA PHE A 10 -12.19 26.20 7.25
C PHE A 10 -11.87 24.73 6.95
N ASP A 11 -12.41 23.77 7.71
CA ASP A 11 -12.19 22.33 7.47
C ASP A 11 -12.88 21.88 6.18
N ALA A 12 -14.05 22.44 5.88
CA ALA A 12 -14.76 22.20 4.62
C ALA A 12 -14.01 22.78 3.41
N LEU A 13 -13.41 23.96 3.56
CA LEU A 13 -12.54 24.57 2.55
C LEU A 13 -11.25 23.78 2.34
N ALA A 14 -10.66 23.23 3.40
CA ALA A 14 -9.46 22.40 3.32
C ALA A 14 -9.71 21.02 2.67
N ALA A 15 -10.96 20.54 2.67
CA ALA A 15 -11.38 19.26 2.08
C ALA A 15 -11.75 19.34 0.59
N LEU A 16 -11.97 20.54 0.04
CA LEU A 16 -12.26 20.73 -1.38
C LEU A 16 -11.02 20.39 -2.23
N PRO A 17 -11.20 19.88 -3.46
CA PRO A 17 -10.08 19.67 -4.37
C PRO A 17 -9.38 21.02 -4.58
N TRP A 18 -8.06 21.02 -4.44
CA TRP A 18 -7.22 22.22 -4.48
C TRP A 18 -7.47 23.22 -5.63
N PRO A 19 -7.95 22.83 -6.84
CA PRO A 19 -8.29 23.82 -7.88
C PRO A 19 -9.50 24.68 -7.49
N LEU A 20 -10.47 24.11 -6.77
CA LEU A 20 -11.67 24.80 -6.31
C LEU A 20 -11.34 25.86 -5.25
N ALA A 21 -10.37 25.60 -4.37
CA ALA A 21 -9.89 26.60 -3.40
C ALA A 21 -9.25 27.81 -4.08
N LEU A 22 -8.49 27.61 -5.16
CA LEU A 22 -7.91 28.69 -5.96
C LEU A 22 -8.99 29.52 -6.69
N VAL A 23 -9.99 28.84 -7.27
CA VAL A 23 -11.11 29.50 -7.95
C VAL A 23 -11.95 30.30 -6.98
N VAL A 24 -12.29 29.74 -5.81
CA VAL A 24 -13.04 30.44 -4.77
C VAL A 24 -12.26 31.65 -4.24
N GLY A 25 -10.95 31.52 -4.04
CA GLY A 25 -10.09 32.65 -3.64
C GLY A 25 -10.03 33.77 -4.67
N LEU A 26 -9.94 33.42 -5.96
CA LEU A 26 -9.95 34.38 -7.07
C LEU A 26 -11.31 35.10 -7.18
N VAL A 27 -12.41 34.36 -7.10
CA VAL A 27 -13.77 34.92 -7.14
C VAL A 27 -14.03 35.83 -5.93
N GLY A 28 -13.60 35.42 -4.74
CA GLY A 28 -13.68 36.26 -3.53
C GLY A 28 -12.88 37.56 -3.65
N TYR A 29 -11.66 37.49 -4.19
CA TYR A 29 -10.84 38.68 -4.45
C TYR A 29 -11.52 39.65 -5.42
N LEU A 30 -12.04 39.15 -6.54
CA LEU A 30 -12.72 39.97 -7.54
C LEU A 30 -14.00 40.61 -6.96
N ALA A 31 -14.77 39.87 -6.17
CA ALA A 31 -15.98 40.36 -5.52
C ALA A 31 -15.69 41.48 -4.51
N VAL A 32 -14.63 41.34 -3.69
CA VAL A 32 -14.23 42.38 -2.72
C VAL A 32 -13.62 43.60 -3.42
N ARG A 33 -12.74 43.38 -4.41
CA ARG A 33 -12.00 44.45 -5.08
C ARG A 33 -12.88 45.31 -5.98
N TYR A 34 -13.81 44.69 -6.71
CA TYR A 34 -14.61 45.37 -7.74
C TYR A 34 -16.10 45.41 -7.41
N GLY A 35 -16.63 44.38 -6.72
CA GLY A 35 -18.05 44.28 -6.41
C GLY A 35 -18.52 45.31 -5.39
N ILE A 36 -17.73 45.60 -4.36
CA ILE A 36 -18.08 46.59 -3.32
C ILE A 36 -18.10 48.01 -3.91
N ALA A 37 -17.08 48.37 -4.69
CA ALA A 37 -17.00 49.67 -5.35
C ALA A 37 -18.13 49.86 -6.39
N TRP A 38 -18.42 48.83 -7.18
CA TRP A 38 -19.51 48.83 -8.15
C TRP A 38 -20.88 48.97 -7.46
N TRP A 39 -21.14 48.22 -6.39
CA TRP A 39 -22.39 48.30 -5.63
C TRP A 39 -22.62 49.68 -4.98
N LEU A 40 -21.58 50.25 -4.35
CA LEU A 40 -21.64 51.59 -3.77
C LEU A 40 -21.89 52.67 -4.84
N SER A 41 -21.33 52.51 -6.03
CA SER A 41 -21.54 53.45 -7.14
C SER A 41 -22.99 53.47 -7.65
N GLN A 42 -23.71 52.36 -7.52
CA GLN A 42 -25.11 52.28 -7.94
C GLN A 42 -26.10 52.78 -6.88
N HIS A 43 -25.74 52.77 -5.59
CA HIS A 43 -26.68 53.04 -4.49
C HIS A 43 -26.38 54.31 -3.67
N GLY A 44 -25.37 55.11 -4.04
CA GLY A 44 -24.91 56.24 -3.22
C GLY A 44 -24.83 57.59 -3.92
N GLY A 45 -25.29 58.65 -3.26
CA GLY A 45 -25.15 60.06 -3.71
C GLY A 45 -23.70 60.58 -3.68
N LEU A 46 -23.50 61.89 -3.89
CA LEU A 46 -22.17 62.56 -3.98
C LEU A 46 -21.14 62.15 -2.90
N LEU A 47 -21.58 61.85 -1.67
CA LEU A 47 -20.70 61.37 -0.59
C LEU A 47 -20.16 59.94 -0.83
N ALA A 48 -20.91 59.07 -1.51
CA ALA A 48 -20.49 57.72 -1.83
C ALA A 48 -19.43 57.68 -2.94
N GLN A 49 -19.42 58.67 -3.84
CA GLN A 49 -18.37 58.81 -4.84
C GLN A 49 -17.01 59.19 -4.21
N GLY A 50 -17.03 60.01 -3.14
CA GLY A 50 -15.83 60.30 -2.33
C GLY A 50 -15.32 59.09 -1.54
N PHE A 51 -16.23 58.32 -0.93
CA PHE A 51 -15.88 57.05 -0.29
C PHE A 51 -15.37 56.00 -1.30
N ALA A 52 -15.91 55.93 -2.51
CA ALA A 52 -15.45 55.03 -3.56
C ALA A 52 -13.99 55.31 -3.97
N GLN A 53 -13.56 56.57 -4.05
CA GLN A 53 -12.15 56.90 -4.33
C GLN A 53 -11.20 56.64 -3.16
N GLN A 54 -11.64 56.83 -1.90
CA GLN A 54 -10.78 56.63 -0.73
C GLN A 54 -10.73 55.17 -0.24
N SER A 55 -11.76 54.39 -0.55
CA SER A 55 -11.89 52.97 -0.19
C SER A 55 -10.86 52.08 -0.90
N ASP A 56 -10.48 52.40 -2.13
CA ASP A 56 -9.52 51.63 -2.93
C ASP A 56 -8.15 51.45 -2.23
N ALA A 57 -7.66 52.48 -1.54
CA ALA A 57 -6.37 52.43 -0.84
C ALA A 57 -6.40 51.56 0.43
N LEU A 58 -7.56 51.46 1.09
CA LEU A 58 -7.73 50.68 2.34
C LEU A 58 -8.10 49.23 2.06
N PHE A 59 -8.91 48.96 1.03
CA PHE A 59 -9.36 47.60 0.73
C PHE A 59 -8.41 46.82 -0.18
N ALA A 60 -7.55 47.49 -0.96
CA ALA A 60 -6.53 46.82 -1.77
C ALA A 60 -5.57 45.93 -0.94
N PRO A 61 -4.92 46.41 0.14
CA PRO A 61 -4.01 45.56 0.92
C PRO A 61 -4.74 44.43 1.65
N LEU A 62 -5.98 44.66 2.12
CA LEU A 62 -6.81 43.62 2.74
C LEU A 62 -7.20 42.53 1.74
N ALA A 63 -7.54 42.90 0.50
CA ALA A 63 -7.85 41.95 -0.56
C ALA A 63 -6.62 41.09 -0.93
N TRP A 64 -5.44 41.70 -1.02
CA TRP A 64 -4.18 40.96 -1.24
C TRP A 64 -3.82 40.03 -0.07
N MET A 65 -4.03 40.46 1.17
CA MET A 65 -3.84 39.60 2.34
C MET A 65 -4.81 38.41 2.35
N LEU A 66 -6.10 38.64 2.04
CA LEU A 66 -7.10 37.58 1.98
C LEU A 66 -6.80 36.58 0.86
N LEU A 67 -6.41 37.07 -0.32
CA LEU A 67 -5.96 36.22 -1.43
C LEU A 67 -4.73 35.39 -1.04
N GLY A 68 -3.73 36.02 -0.40
CA GLY A 68 -2.52 35.34 0.08
C GLY A 68 -2.82 34.23 1.08
N VAL A 69 -3.73 34.48 2.04
CA VAL A 69 -4.18 33.46 3.01
C VAL A 69 -4.92 32.32 2.31
N CYS A 70 -5.81 32.61 1.36
CA CYS A 70 -6.50 31.58 0.57
C CYS A 70 -5.52 30.72 -0.26
N TRP A 71 -4.52 31.35 -0.87
CA TRP A 71 -3.48 30.66 -1.64
C TRP A 71 -2.60 29.79 -0.74
N LEU A 72 -2.20 30.30 0.42
CA LEU A 72 -1.43 29.53 1.40
C LEU A 72 -2.24 28.33 1.91
N ALA A 73 -3.53 28.51 2.21
CA ALA A 73 -4.42 27.42 2.59
C ALA A 73 -4.59 26.38 1.47
N ALA A 74 -4.74 26.82 0.22
CA ALA A 74 -4.82 25.94 -0.94
C ALA A 74 -3.51 25.14 -1.15
N LEU A 75 -2.35 25.78 -0.96
CA LEU A 75 -1.05 25.13 -1.02
C LEU A 75 -0.90 24.09 0.09
N VAL A 76 -1.28 24.42 1.33
CA VAL A 76 -1.24 23.48 2.46
C VAL A 76 -2.18 22.30 2.21
N SER A 77 -3.41 22.53 1.71
CA SER A 77 -4.35 21.47 1.34
C SER A 77 -3.81 20.59 0.20
N TYR A 78 -3.22 21.19 -0.84
CA TYR A 78 -2.59 20.46 -1.95
C TYR A 78 -1.44 19.57 -1.47
N LEU A 79 -0.53 20.10 -0.65
CA LEU A 79 0.58 19.35 -0.08
C LEU A 79 0.07 18.24 0.84
N GLY A 80 -0.97 18.51 1.64
CA GLY A 80 -1.63 17.52 2.50
C GLY A 80 -2.30 16.41 1.70
N ALA A 81 -3.06 16.74 0.66
CA ALA A 81 -3.71 15.79 -0.23
C ALA A 81 -2.68 14.93 -0.99
N ARG A 82 -1.60 15.53 -1.48
CA ARG A 82 -0.50 14.81 -2.14
C ARG A 82 0.23 13.87 -1.19
N ARG A 83 0.43 14.27 0.08
CA ARG A 83 0.98 13.37 1.12
C ARG A 83 0.03 12.21 1.41
N ARG A 84 -1.27 12.49 1.61
CA ARG A 84 -2.30 11.46 1.88
C ARG A 84 -2.39 10.44 0.75
N ARG A 85 -2.39 10.88 -0.51
CA ARG A 85 -2.38 9.97 -1.67
C ARG A 85 -1.17 9.02 -1.66
N ARG A 86 0.05 9.54 -1.45
CA ARG A 86 1.26 8.70 -1.37
C ARG A 86 1.16 7.63 -0.28
N PHE A 87 0.73 8.01 0.93
CA PHE A 87 0.56 7.04 2.02
C PHE A 87 -0.48 5.97 1.71
N LEU A 88 -1.56 6.33 1.01
CA LEU A 88 -2.58 5.36 0.57
C LEU A 88 -2.03 4.42 -0.50
N ASP A 89 -1.34 4.93 -1.51
CA ASP A 89 -0.74 4.13 -2.58
C ASP A 89 0.30 3.14 -2.03
N THR A 90 1.13 3.59 -1.08
CA THR A 90 2.08 2.74 -0.37
C THR A 90 1.37 1.63 0.42
N ARG A 91 0.29 1.97 1.13
CA ARG A 91 -0.50 0.98 1.85
C ARG A 91 -1.12 -0.05 0.90
N THR A 92 -1.78 0.39 -0.17
CA THR A 92 -2.42 -0.52 -1.13
C THR A 92 -1.40 -1.43 -1.82
N SER A 93 -0.22 -0.92 -2.16
CA SER A 93 0.85 -1.74 -2.76
C SER A 93 1.49 -2.71 -1.77
N LEU A 94 1.67 -2.32 -0.50
CA LEU A 94 2.16 -3.25 0.52
C LEU A 94 1.10 -4.28 0.90
N GLU A 95 -0.18 -3.92 0.94
CA GLU A 95 -1.30 -4.82 1.16
C GLU A 95 -1.45 -5.85 0.04
N SER A 96 -1.23 -5.46 -1.23
CA SER A 96 -1.25 -6.42 -2.34
C SER A 96 -0.06 -7.39 -2.30
N LEU A 97 1.14 -6.91 -1.93
CA LEU A 97 2.31 -7.76 -1.70
C LEU A 97 2.09 -8.70 -0.49
N ALA A 98 1.47 -8.19 0.56
CA ALA A 98 1.08 -8.92 1.77
C ALA A 98 0.00 -9.99 1.53
N ALA A 99 -0.91 -9.75 0.59
CA ALA A 99 -1.98 -10.68 0.24
C ALA A 99 -1.45 -11.99 -0.38
N GLY A 100 -0.25 -11.96 -0.95
CA GLY A 100 0.50 -13.13 -1.42
C GLY A 100 0.89 -14.13 -0.32
N GLY A 101 0.71 -13.77 0.95
CA GLY A 101 1.03 -14.60 2.10
C GLY A 101 2.42 -14.33 2.68
N TRP A 102 2.63 -14.78 3.92
CA TRP A 102 3.82 -14.46 4.72
C TRP A 102 5.15 -14.86 4.03
N ARG A 103 5.18 -16.02 3.37
CA ARG A 103 6.35 -16.52 2.63
C ARG A 103 6.78 -15.62 1.48
N GLN A 104 5.81 -15.11 0.71
CA GLN A 104 6.12 -14.24 -0.42
C GLN A 104 6.68 -12.90 0.08
N PHE A 105 6.19 -12.40 1.20
CA PHE A 105 6.74 -11.19 1.82
C PHE A 105 8.20 -11.37 2.25
N GLU A 106 8.53 -12.47 2.94
CA GLU A 106 9.92 -12.77 3.32
C GLU A 106 10.83 -12.90 2.10
N GLN A 107 10.37 -13.58 1.06
CA GLN A 107 11.11 -13.71 -0.21
C GLN A 107 11.34 -12.34 -0.87
N LEU A 108 10.33 -11.47 -0.90
CA LEU A 108 10.47 -10.11 -1.43
C LEU A 108 11.48 -9.28 -0.63
N VAL A 109 11.48 -9.42 0.70
CA VAL A 109 12.46 -8.75 1.55
C VAL A 109 13.87 -9.29 1.30
N ALA A 110 14.01 -10.61 1.18
CA ALA A 110 15.29 -11.24 0.83
C ALA A 110 15.80 -10.74 -0.54
N ASP A 111 14.93 -10.72 -1.55
CA ASP A 111 15.24 -10.21 -2.89
C ASP A 111 15.59 -8.72 -2.87
N ALA A 112 15.00 -7.93 -1.99
CA ALA A 112 15.36 -6.51 -1.82
C ALA A 112 16.79 -6.34 -1.26
N PHE A 113 17.28 -7.27 -0.43
CA PHE A 113 18.61 -7.20 0.17
C PHE A 113 19.73 -7.78 -0.69
N ARG A 114 19.46 -8.79 -1.52
CA ARG A 114 20.47 -9.45 -2.37
C ARG A 114 21.26 -8.45 -3.26
N PRO A 115 20.62 -7.54 -4.01
CA PRO A 115 21.33 -6.57 -4.86
C PRO A 115 22.11 -5.52 -4.08
N GLN A 116 21.85 -5.35 -2.79
CA GLN A 116 22.60 -4.44 -1.92
C GLN A 116 23.92 -5.08 -1.43
N GLY A 117 24.27 -6.28 -1.93
CA GLY A 117 25.49 -7.01 -1.59
C GLY A 117 25.39 -7.83 -0.31
N TYR A 118 24.18 -8.15 0.15
CA TYR A 118 23.97 -9.05 1.28
C TYR A 118 23.79 -10.50 0.80
N SER A 119 24.50 -11.43 1.43
CA SER A 119 24.15 -12.85 1.38
C SER A 119 23.01 -13.11 2.36
N VAL A 120 21.91 -13.71 1.89
CA VAL A 120 20.70 -13.93 2.68
C VAL A 120 20.55 -15.43 2.99
N GLU A 121 20.57 -15.78 4.27
CA GLU A 121 20.25 -17.11 4.78
C GLU A 121 18.84 -17.06 5.38
N GLU A 122 17.88 -17.74 4.76
CA GLU A 122 16.50 -17.84 5.27
C GLU A 122 16.47 -18.86 6.41
N THR A 123 16.13 -18.42 7.63
CA THR A 123 15.89 -19.31 8.77
C THR A 123 14.48 -19.88 8.62
N GLY A 124 14.37 -20.96 7.85
CA GLY A 124 13.09 -21.54 7.47
C GLY A 124 12.12 -21.74 8.64
N GLN A 125 10.83 -21.46 8.37
CA GLN A 125 9.65 -21.73 9.20
C GLN A 125 9.86 -21.63 10.72
N GLY A 126 9.91 -20.40 11.23
CA GLY A 126 9.49 -20.10 12.61
C GLY A 126 10.05 -21.05 13.67
N GLY A 127 11.34 -21.37 13.56
CA GLY A 127 12.04 -22.17 14.56
C GLY A 127 12.00 -21.53 15.95
N PRO A 128 12.49 -22.24 16.99
CA PRO A 128 12.58 -21.73 18.36
C PRO A 128 13.46 -20.47 18.53
N ASP A 129 14.01 -19.94 17.45
CA ASP A 129 14.99 -18.86 17.36
C ASP A 129 14.42 -17.43 17.57
N GLY A 130 13.36 -17.30 18.37
CA GLY A 130 12.91 -15.97 18.85
C GLY A 130 12.38 -15.02 17.77
N GLY A 131 11.94 -15.54 16.63
CA GLY A 131 11.30 -14.76 15.56
C GLY A 131 12.26 -14.09 14.57
N ILE A 132 13.43 -14.70 14.31
CA ILE A 132 14.33 -14.28 13.22
C ILE A 132 13.92 -14.99 11.93
N ASP A 133 13.59 -14.24 10.89
CA ASP A 133 13.13 -14.80 9.62
C ASP A 133 14.27 -15.00 8.62
N MET A 134 15.32 -14.17 8.71
CA MET A 134 16.53 -14.33 7.90
C MET A 134 17.77 -13.73 8.56
N ILE A 135 18.94 -14.25 8.17
CA ILE A 135 20.25 -13.78 8.59
C ILE A 135 20.96 -13.23 7.36
N LEU A 136 21.37 -11.96 7.42
CA LEU A 136 22.16 -11.32 6.38
C LEU A 136 23.63 -11.37 6.75
N ARG A 137 24.49 -11.64 5.75
CA ARG A 137 25.94 -11.52 5.86
C ARG A 137 26.48 -10.55 4.83
N LYS A 138 27.29 -9.60 5.28
CA LYS A 138 27.98 -8.63 4.40
C LYS A 138 29.23 -8.11 5.10
N ASP A 139 30.35 -8.07 4.39
CA ASP A 139 31.63 -7.54 4.89
C ASP A 139 32.07 -8.17 6.23
N GLY A 140 31.85 -9.48 6.39
CA GLY A 140 32.13 -10.22 7.63
C GLY A 140 31.16 -9.95 8.78
N ARG A 141 30.19 -9.05 8.63
CA ARG A 141 29.16 -8.74 9.62
C ARG A 141 27.93 -9.62 9.47
N ARG A 142 27.37 -10.05 10.59
CA ARG A 142 26.13 -10.81 10.68
C ARG A 142 25.01 -9.90 11.17
N THR A 143 23.94 -9.77 10.38
CA THR A 143 22.77 -8.97 10.70
C THR A 143 21.53 -9.85 10.77
N LEU A 144 20.77 -9.77 11.87
CA LEU A 144 19.51 -10.51 12.00
C LEU A 144 18.37 -9.68 11.41
N VAL A 145 17.41 -10.33 10.76
CA VAL A 145 16.24 -9.66 10.21
C VAL A 145 14.98 -10.32 10.73
N GLN A 146 14.03 -9.50 11.17
CA GLN A 146 12.67 -9.92 11.48
C GLN A 146 11.69 -9.14 10.60
N CYS A 147 10.84 -9.88 9.89
CA CYS A 147 9.76 -9.43 9.02
C CYS A 147 8.44 -9.50 9.79
N LYS A 148 7.96 -8.35 10.27
CA LYS A 148 6.67 -8.24 10.97
C LYS A 148 5.61 -7.70 10.03
N GLN A 149 4.82 -8.61 9.45
CA GLN A 149 3.60 -8.28 8.74
C GLN A 149 2.45 -8.11 9.75
N TRP A 150 2.27 -6.90 10.31
CA TRP A 150 1.19 -6.64 11.26
C TRP A 150 -0.08 -6.16 10.55
N LYS A 151 -1.25 -6.67 10.98
CA LYS A 151 -2.56 -6.08 10.69
C LYS A 151 -2.72 -4.69 11.33
N ARG A 152 -1.88 -4.35 12.32
CA ARG A 152 -1.82 -3.02 12.95
C ARG A 152 -0.85 -2.14 12.18
N GLN A 153 -1.23 -0.87 12.03
CA GLN A 153 -0.47 0.11 11.25
C GLN A 153 0.91 0.46 11.83
N GLU A 154 1.19 0.14 13.10
CA GLU A 154 2.37 0.65 13.80
C GLU A 154 3.02 -0.39 14.72
N VAL A 155 4.36 -0.49 14.67
CA VAL A 155 5.19 -1.38 15.49
C VAL A 155 5.69 -0.64 16.74
N GLY A 156 5.43 -1.22 17.90
CA GLY A 156 5.81 -0.65 19.20
C GLY A 156 7.23 -0.98 19.64
N VAL A 157 7.69 -0.27 20.67
CA VAL A 157 9.05 -0.39 21.24
C VAL A 157 9.35 -1.77 21.85
N SER A 158 8.33 -2.53 22.26
CA SER A 158 8.52 -3.87 22.85
C SER A 158 9.22 -4.82 21.88
N VAL A 159 8.79 -4.86 20.62
CA VAL A 159 9.38 -5.70 19.56
C VAL A 159 10.84 -5.28 19.32
N VAL A 160 11.10 -3.97 19.29
CA VAL A 160 12.46 -3.46 19.09
C VAL A 160 13.39 -3.83 20.25
N ARG A 161 12.88 -3.84 21.49
CA ARG A 161 13.63 -4.26 22.68
C ARG A 161 13.91 -5.76 22.68
N GLU A 162 12.92 -6.57 22.30
CA GLU A 162 13.06 -8.02 22.18
C GLU A 162 14.16 -8.38 21.18
N MET A 163 14.09 -7.81 19.98
CA MET A 163 15.11 -8.03 18.94
C MET A 163 16.49 -7.50 19.35
N ALA A 164 16.56 -6.39 20.10
CA ALA A 164 17.83 -5.91 20.65
C ALA A 164 18.47 -6.92 21.61
N GLY A 165 17.65 -7.68 22.37
CA GLY A 165 18.14 -8.76 23.23
C GLY A 165 18.77 -9.92 22.47
N LEU A 166 18.35 -10.15 21.21
CA LEU A 166 18.86 -11.23 20.36
C LEU A 166 20.29 -10.98 19.85
N LEU A 167 20.76 -9.72 19.83
CA LEU A 167 22.11 -9.36 19.39
C LEU A 167 23.19 -10.13 20.17
N ALA A 168 23.09 -10.11 21.51
CA ALA A 168 24.05 -10.76 22.39
C ALA A 168 23.94 -12.29 22.29
N HIS A 169 22.72 -12.82 22.19
CA HIS A 169 22.49 -14.27 22.14
C HIS A 169 23.03 -14.91 20.85
N HIS A 170 22.78 -14.29 19.70
CA HIS A 170 23.18 -14.82 18.39
C HIS A 170 24.53 -14.30 17.89
N ARG A 171 25.26 -13.51 18.70
CA ARG A 171 26.51 -12.83 18.31
C ARG A 171 26.38 -12.10 16.97
N ALA A 172 25.31 -11.31 16.85
CA ALA A 172 25.06 -10.52 15.65
C ALA A 172 25.54 -9.08 15.85
N ASP A 173 26.05 -8.48 14.79
CA ASP A 173 26.57 -7.11 14.79
C ASP A 173 25.45 -6.07 14.70
N ALA A 174 24.33 -6.45 14.09
CA ALA A 174 23.17 -5.58 13.92
C ALA A 174 21.86 -6.37 13.78
N VAL A 175 20.76 -5.65 13.98
CA VAL A 175 19.41 -6.11 13.72
C VAL A 175 18.74 -5.17 12.73
N LYS A 176 17.98 -5.71 11.79
CA LYS A 176 17.06 -4.98 10.94
C LYS A 176 15.64 -5.49 11.20
N ILE A 177 14.74 -4.59 11.56
CA ILE A 177 13.32 -4.93 11.72
C ILE A 177 12.61 -4.36 10.50
N VAL A 178 11.88 -5.21 9.78
CA VAL A 178 11.15 -4.85 8.56
C VAL A 178 9.66 -4.96 8.83
N CYS A 179 8.91 -3.91 8.52
CA CYS A 179 7.45 -3.92 8.63
C CYS A 179 6.78 -3.26 7.42
N SER A 180 5.56 -3.69 7.11
CA SER A 180 4.71 -3.03 6.11
C SER A 180 4.07 -1.73 6.62
N GLY A 181 4.10 -1.49 7.93
CA GLY A 181 3.54 -0.31 8.59
C GLY A 181 4.59 0.76 8.90
N SER A 182 4.32 1.51 9.97
CA SER A 182 5.24 2.49 10.57
C SER A 182 5.74 2.03 11.94
N TYR A 183 6.62 2.82 12.55
CA TYR A 183 7.12 2.59 13.91
C TYR A 183 6.64 3.71 14.84
N THR A 184 6.46 3.39 16.11
CA THR A 184 6.19 4.42 17.11
C THR A 184 7.39 5.31 17.35
N LYS A 185 7.15 6.57 17.73
CA LYS A 185 8.23 7.51 18.12
C LYS A 185 9.11 6.96 19.25
N ASP A 186 8.57 6.09 20.11
CA ASP A 186 9.34 5.44 21.17
C ASP A 186 10.26 4.34 20.60
N ALA A 187 9.79 3.59 19.61
CA ALA A 187 10.59 2.58 18.91
C ALA A 187 11.76 3.24 18.16
N GLU A 188 11.49 4.34 17.44
CA GLU A 188 12.50 5.13 16.75
C GLU A 188 13.55 5.69 17.73
N ARG A 189 13.10 6.34 18.81
CA ARG A 189 14.00 6.84 19.86
C ARG A 189 14.82 5.73 20.51
N PHE A 190 14.26 4.55 20.70
CA PHE A 190 15.00 3.42 21.27
C PHE A 190 16.08 2.89 20.31
N ALA A 191 15.85 2.93 19.00
CA ALA A 191 16.79 2.46 17.99
C ALA A 191 17.95 3.46 17.72
N GLN A 192 17.75 4.75 18.01
CA GLN A 192 18.78 5.78 17.83
C GLN A 192 20.07 5.43 18.59
N GLY A 193 21.20 5.48 17.89
CA GLY A 193 22.54 5.20 18.44
C GLY A 193 22.83 3.72 18.72
N LYS A 194 21.92 2.80 18.37
CA LYS A 194 22.10 1.35 18.54
C LYS A 194 22.28 0.66 17.19
N PRO A 195 22.84 -0.55 17.15
CA PRO A 195 22.94 -1.34 15.93
C PRO A 195 21.58 -1.97 15.53
N ILE A 196 20.55 -1.12 15.44
CA ILE A 196 19.17 -1.49 15.14
C ILE A 196 18.69 -0.58 14.02
N ALA A 197 18.38 -1.16 12.86
CA ALA A 197 17.75 -0.42 11.76
C ALA A 197 16.26 -0.77 11.68
N LEU A 198 15.43 0.26 11.59
CA LEU A 198 13.99 0.14 11.42
C LEU A 198 13.66 0.42 9.95
N ILE A 199 13.01 -0.52 9.29
CA ILE A 199 12.64 -0.44 7.87
C ILE A 199 11.12 -0.48 7.79
N GLY A 200 10.52 0.69 7.61
CA GLY A 200 9.08 0.83 7.46
C GLY A 200 8.62 0.59 6.02
N GLY A 201 7.30 0.60 5.82
CA GLY A 201 6.69 0.29 4.53
C GLY A 201 7.17 1.17 3.37
N GLU A 202 7.28 2.48 3.56
CA GLU A 202 7.78 3.42 2.55
C GLU A 202 9.22 3.09 2.10
N GLN A 203 10.09 2.79 3.06
CA GLN A 203 11.49 2.44 2.78
C GLN A 203 11.58 1.08 2.09
N LEU A 204 10.79 0.11 2.55
CA LEU A 204 10.72 -1.22 1.93
C LEU A 204 10.26 -1.14 0.47
N LEU A 205 9.21 -0.38 0.17
CA LEU A 205 8.77 -0.15 -1.21
C LEU A 205 9.86 0.48 -2.06
N GLY A 206 10.61 1.44 -1.50
CA GLY A 206 11.77 2.03 -2.17
C GLY A 206 12.81 0.99 -2.55
N MET A 207 13.14 0.08 -1.63
CA MET A 207 14.09 -1.01 -1.88
C MET A 207 13.57 -1.99 -2.94
N ILE A 208 12.31 -2.42 -2.84
CA ILE A 208 11.70 -3.36 -3.81
C ILE A 208 11.68 -2.74 -5.22
N ARG A 209 11.28 -1.47 -5.34
CA ARG A 209 11.26 -0.75 -6.63
C ARG A 209 12.64 -0.56 -7.22
N ALA A 210 13.68 -0.45 -6.40
CA ALA A 210 15.06 -0.37 -6.87
C ALA A 210 15.56 -1.71 -7.44
N VAL A 211 15.01 -2.83 -6.94
CA VAL A 211 15.40 -4.18 -7.37
C VAL A 211 14.62 -4.68 -8.57
N GLN A 212 13.36 -4.27 -8.75
CA GLN A 212 12.59 -4.58 -9.95
C GLN A 212 12.98 -3.57 -11.05
N PRO A 213 13.89 -3.90 -11.98
CA PRO A 213 14.18 -2.99 -13.08
C PRO A 213 13.00 -3.11 -14.04
N ALA A 214 12.16 -2.07 -14.11
CA ALA A 214 11.21 -1.89 -15.19
C ALA A 214 10.44 -3.17 -15.61
N VAL A 215 9.82 -3.87 -14.67
CA VAL A 215 8.51 -4.48 -15.00
C VAL A 215 7.59 -3.27 -15.16
N ALA A 216 7.59 -2.77 -16.40
CA ALA A 216 6.89 -1.59 -16.81
C ALA A 216 5.48 -1.59 -16.21
N THR A 217 5.14 -0.47 -15.58
CA THR A 217 3.91 0.25 -15.91
C THR A 217 2.78 -0.65 -16.40
N GLN A 218 2.19 -1.44 -15.50
CA GLN A 218 0.73 -1.46 -15.53
C GLN A 218 0.30 -0.27 -14.69
N PRO A 219 -0.09 0.85 -15.32
CA PRO A 219 -0.97 1.74 -14.61
C PRO A 219 -2.20 0.89 -14.30
N MET A 220 -2.59 0.84 -13.02
CA MET A 220 -3.99 0.60 -12.66
C MET A 220 -4.81 1.77 -13.21
N SER A 221 -4.90 1.84 -14.54
CA SER A 221 -5.84 2.66 -15.26
C SER A 221 -7.14 1.87 -15.27
N ALA A 222 -8.11 2.45 -14.57
CA ALA A 222 -9.50 2.46 -14.96
C ALA A 222 -9.77 1.87 -16.37
N ARG A 223 -10.12 0.59 -16.42
CA ARG A 223 -11.05 0.06 -17.41
C ARG A 223 -11.91 -1.01 -16.76
N VAL A 224 -12.88 -0.57 -15.97
CA VAL A 224 -14.12 -1.33 -15.83
C VAL A 224 -14.98 -0.92 -17.03
N GLU A 225 -14.85 -1.70 -18.10
CA GLU A 225 -15.90 -1.84 -19.12
C GLU A 225 -15.91 -3.30 -19.56
N PRO A 226 -17.11 -3.88 -19.74
CA PRO A 226 -17.33 -5.31 -19.57
C PRO A 226 -16.75 -6.10 -20.73
N MET A 227 -15.95 -7.11 -20.37
CA MET A 227 -15.40 -8.09 -21.29
C MET A 227 -16.51 -9.09 -21.66
N PHE A 228 -17.13 -8.90 -22.83
CA PHE A 228 -17.72 -10.03 -23.55
C PHE A 228 -16.59 -10.77 -24.27
N ALA A 229 -16.37 -12.00 -23.81
CA ALA A 229 -15.80 -13.16 -24.48
C ALA A 229 -14.83 -12.93 -25.66
N SER A 230 -13.59 -13.39 -25.50
CA SER A 230 -13.15 -14.57 -26.27
C SER A 230 -11.93 -15.20 -25.60
N ALA A 231 -12.02 -16.51 -25.42
CA ALA A 231 -11.01 -17.35 -24.80
C ALA A 231 -9.99 -17.84 -25.85
N ALA A 232 -8.71 -17.66 -25.57
CA ALA A 232 -7.60 -18.46 -26.11
C ALA A 232 -6.47 -18.38 -25.06
N SER A 233 -6.39 -19.33 -24.12
CA SER A 233 -5.69 -20.62 -24.23
C SER A 233 -4.30 -20.59 -23.56
N VAL A 234 -4.27 -20.80 -22.25
CA VAL A 234 -3.19 -21.55 -21.59
C VAL A 234 -3.87 -22.53 -20.63
N ALA A 235 -3.97 -23.78 -21.07
CA ALA A 235 -4.65 -24.84 -20.35
C ALA A 235 -3.85 -25.29 -19.11
N PRO A 236 -4.50 -25.51 -17.95
CA PRO A 236 -3.99 -26.48 -16.99
C PRO A 236 -4.16 -27.89 -17.61
N ARG A 237 -3.18 -28.78 -17.44
CA ARG A 237 -3.24 -30.18 -17.91
C ARG A 237 -4.51 -30.87 -17.39
N GLN A 238 -5.58 -30.87 -18.20
CA GLN A 238 -6.82 -31.55 -17.89
C GLN A 238 -6.56 -33.05 -17.92
N ALA A 239 -6.83 -33.73 -16.80
CA ALA A 239 -6.75 -35.18 -16.75
C ALA A 239 -7.82 -35.77 -17.69
N THR A 240 -7.38 -36.34 -18.81
CA THR A 240 -8.24 -37.02 -19.78
C THR A 240 -8.47 -38.48 -19.38
N CYS A 241 -9.64 -39.02 -19.70
CA CYS A 241 -9.97 -40.42 -19.44
C CYS A 241 -9.16 -41.35 -20.36
N SER A 242 -8.38 -42.28 -19.81
CA SER A 242 -7.59 -43.26 -20.57
C SER A 242 -8.41 -44.22 -21.43
N ARG A 243 -9.73 -44.35 -21.20
CA ARG A 243 -10.62 -45.23 -21.97
C ARG A 243 -11.27 -44.57 -23.18
N CYS A 244 -11.49 -43.26 -23.18
CA CYS A 244 -12.25 -42.60 -24.25
C CYS A 244 -11.82 -41.17 -24.57
N GLY A 245 -10.76 -40.68 -23.91
CA GLY A 245 -10.18 -39.35 -24.14
C GLY A 245 -11.00 -38.17 -23.59
N SER A 246 -12.25 -38.36 -23.15
CA SER A 246 -13.05 -37.25 -22.62
C SER A 246 -12.53 -36.73 -21.28
N ALA A 247 -12.87 -35.48 -20.96
CA ALA A 247 -12.50 -34.86 -19.68
C ALA A 247 -13.00 -35.67 -18.48
N LEU A 248 -12.14 -35.79 -17.45
CA LEU A 248 -12.52 -36.30 -16.15
C LEU A 248 -13.13 -35.18 -15.29
N VAL A 249 -14.18 -35.51 -14.54
CA VAL A 249 -14.92 -34.62 -13.67
C VAL A 249 -14.84 -35.18 -12.25
N GLU A 250 -14.57 -34.32 -11.27
CA GLU A 250 -14.55 -34.72 -9.86
C GLU A 250 -15.96 -35.13 -9.40
N ARG A 251 -16.05 -36.31 -8.80
CA ARG A 251 -17.27 -36.89 -8.28
C ARG A 251 -17.02 -37.42 -6.88
N ARG A 252 -18.08 -37.42 -6.07
CA ARG A 252 -18.06 -37.96 -4.72
C ARG A 252 -18.75 -39.31 -4.68
N ASN A 253 -18.09 -40.33 -4.12
CA ASN A 253 -18.72 -41.61 -3.86
C ASN A 253 -19.79 -41.44 -2.78
N ARG A 254 -21.05 -41.75 -3.09
CA ARG A 254 -22.16 -41.59 -2.13
C ARG A 254 -22.07 -42.51 -0.92
N ARG A 255 -21.31 -43.61 -0.99
CA ARG A 255 -21.19 -44.60 0.07
C ARG A 255 -19.97 -44.38 0.98
N THR A 256 -18.84 -43.97 0.41
CA THR A 256 -17.58 -43.76 1.17
C THR A 256 -17.24 -42.29 1.40
N GLY A 257 -17.86 -41.35 0.67
CA GLY A 257 -17.60 -39.92 0.79
C GLY A 257 -16.32 -39.44 0.08
N GLU A 258 -15.53 -40.35 -0.46
CA GLU A 258 -14.26 -40.03 -1.13
C GLU A 258 -14.46 -39.34 -2.48
N LEU A 259 -13.53 -38.43 -2.79
CA LEU A 259 -13.48 -37.70 -4.06
C LEU A 259 -12.65 -38.50 -5.07
N PHE A 260 -13.21 -38.70 -6.27
CA PHE A 260 -12.54 -39.37 -7.38
C PHE A 260 -12.84 -38.67 -8.70
N LEU A 261 -11.95 -38.81 -9.67
CA LEU A 261 -12.15 -38.29 -11.03
C LEU A 261 -12.88 -39.33 -11.87
N GLY A 262 -14.14 -39.05 -12.25
CA GLY A 262 -14.95 -39.90 -13.10
C GLY A 262 -15.09 -39.35 -14.53
N CYS A 263 -15.24 -40.22 -15.51
CA CYS A 263 -15.44 -39.81 -16.90
C CYS A 263 -16.72 -38.98 -17.09
N GLY A 264 -16.62 -37.82 -17.77
CA GLY A 264 -17.77 -36.96 -18.07
C GLY A 264 -18.84 -37.62 -18.95
N ARG A 265 -18.50 -38.69 -19.68
CA ARG A 265 -19.41 -39.43 -20.57
C ARG A 265 -20.18 -40.58 -19.90
N PHE A 266 -20.17 -40.66 -18.57
CA PHE A 266 -20.99 -41.60 -17.80
C PHE A 266 -22.48 -41.40 -18.11
N PRO A 267 -23.29 -42.46 -18.33
CA PRO A 267 -23.03 -43.88 -18.04
C PRO A 267 -22.34 -44.67 -19.17
N LYS A 268 -22.16 -44.08 -20.36
CA LYS A 268 -21.60 -44.77 -21.54
C LYS A 268 -20.12 -45.11 -21.39
N CYS A 269 -19.37 -44.32 -20.61
CA CYS A 269 -18.00 -44.64 -20.22
C CYS A 269 -17.87 -44.57 -18.69
N ARG A 270 -17.28 -45.61 -18.08
CA ARG A 270 -17.07 -45.73 -16.63
C ARG A 270 -15.60 -45.59 -16.21
N GLY A 271 -14.80 -44.82 -16.96
CA GLY A 271 -13.40 -44.57 -16.59
C GLY A 271 -13.30 -43.75 -15.30
N VAL A 272 -12.37 -44.14 -14.43
CA VAL A 272 -12.15 -43.55 -13.11
C VAL A 272 -10.65 -43.35 -12.89
N ARG A 273 -10.26 -42.32 -12.14
CA ARG A 273 -8.89 -42.07 -11.69
C ARG A 273 -8.93 -41.53 -10.26
N GLU A 274 -8.10 -42.06 -9.37
CA GLU A 274 -8.01 -41.60 -7.98
C GLU A 274 -7.20 -40.29 -7.89
N LEU A 275 -7.62 -39.41 -6.99
CA LEU A 275 -7.02 -38.08 -6.81
C LEU A 275 -5.72 -38.10 -5.98
N ASN A 276 -5.39 -39.21 -5.31
CA ASN A 276 -4.17 -39.37 -4.52
C ASN A 276 -3.66 -40.82 -4.57
N GLY A 277 -2.57 -41.05 -5.30
CA GLY A 277 -1.72 -42.23 -5.17
C GLY A 277 -0.25 -41.80 -5.27
N PRO A 278 0.66 -42.32 -4.44
CA PRO A 278 2.06 -41.90 -4.44
C PRO A 278 2.74 -42.22 -5.78
N LEU A 279 3.71 -41.38 -6.15
CA LEU A 279 4.72 -41.67 -7.17
C LEU A 279 5.45 -42.97 -6.80
N LEU A 280 4.94 -44.11 -7.27
CA LEU A 280 5.67 -45.37 -7.26
C LEU A 280 6.42 -45.48 -8.58
N LEU A 281 7.73 -45.26 -8.44
CA LEU A 281 8.82 -45.75 -9.27
C LEU A 281 8.41 -46.87 -10.24
N GLU A 282 8.68 -46.64 -11.52
CA GLU A 282 8.86 -47.70 -12.51
C GLU A 282 9.99 -48.62 -12.03
N LEU A 283 9.62 -49.78 -11.48
CA LEU A 283 10.50 -50.94 -11.49
C LEU A 283 10.32 -51.62 -12.85
N ARG A 284 11.38 -51.46 -13.64
CA ARG A 284 11.73 -52.18 -14.84
C ARG A 284 11.78 -53.69 -14.53
N ASP A 285 11.07 -54.47 -15.32
CA ASP A 285 11.50 -55.79 -15.83
C ASP A 285 11.12 -55.85 -17.30
#